data_AF-A0A3M0Z5L4-F1
#
_entry.id   AF-A0A3M0Z5L4-F1
#
_cell.length_a   1.000
_cell.length_b   1.000
_cell.length_c   1.000
_cell.angle_alpha   90.00
_cell.angle_beta   90.00
_cell.angle_gamma   90.00
#
_symmetry.space_group_name_H-M   'P 1'
#
loop_
_entity.id
_entity.type
_entity.pdbx_description
1 polymer ?
#
loop_
_entity_poly.entity_id
_entity_poly.type
_entity_poly.pdbx_seq_one_letter_code
_entity_poly.pdbx_strand_id
1 'polypeptide(L)'
;SAALGDLDGDGDLDLLLPDYSGDSRVYLNDGSGQLTDSGQRLAGTYENDALLGDLDGDGDLDGILVGYYGAGTTQVFKGSASVP
;
A
#
# COMPACT_ATOMS: atom_id res chain seq x y z
N SER A 1 2.05 -11.33 1.01
CA SER A 1 3.23 -10.68 1.60
C SER A 1 2.74 -9.41 2.27
N ALA A 2 3.65 -8.53 2.68
CA ALA A 2 3.35 -7.18 3.11
C ALA A 2 4.48 -6.29 2.60
N ALA A 3 4.20 -5.01 2.37
CA ALA A 3 5.22 -4.03 2.03
C ALA A 3 5.26 -2.93 3.09
N LEU A 4 6.47 -2.47 3.41
CA LEU A 4 6.72 -1.38 4.34
C LEU A 4 7.37 -0.21 3.61
N GLY A 5 6.93 1.01 3.92
CA GLY A 5 7.44 2.25 3.34
C GLY A 5 6.79 3.45 4.02
N ASP A 6 7.42 4.62 3.92
CA ASP A 6 6.88 5.88 4.43
C ASP A 6 5.81 6.38 3.44
N LEU A 7 4.53 6.15 3.75
CA LEU A 7 3.41 6.35 2.83
C LEU A 7 2.72 7.71 3.04
N ASP A 8 2.90 8.34 4.20
CA ASP A 8 2.37 9.68 4.51
C ASP A 8 3.46 10.77 4.59
N GLY A 9 4.74 10.40 4.52
CA GLY A 9 5.88 11.31 4.44
C GLY A 9 6.33 11.84 5.80
N ASP A 10 5.94 11.20 6.91
CA ASP A 10 6.32 11.60 8.26
C ASP A 10 7.67 11.04 8.73
N GLY A 11 8.25 10.12 7.95
CA GLY A 11 9.55 9.50 8.19
C GLY A 11 9.49 8.15 8.92
N ASP A 12 8.31 7.67 9.29
CA ASP A 12 8.10 6.36 9.87
C ASP A 12 7.62 5.33 8.82
N LEU A 13 7.92 4.05 9.05
CA LEU A 13 7.49 3.00 8.13
C LEU A 13 6.03 2.62 8.37
N ASP A 14 5.21 2.76 7.33
CA ASP A 14 3.83 2.33 7.25
C ASP A 14 3.69 0.95 6.61
N LEU A 15 2.47 0.41 6.60
CA LEU A 15 2.16 -0.93 6.11
C LEU A 15 1.12 -0.92 4.99
N LEU A 16 1.51 -1.43 3.82
CA LEU A 16 0.59 -1.89 2.79
C LEU A 16 0.35 -3.40 2.94
N LEU A 17 -0.90 -3.78 3.18
CA LEU A 17 -1.31 -5.16 3.40
C LEU A 17 -2.29 -5.62 2.30
N PRO A 18 -1.84 -6.51 1.40
CA PRO A 18 -2.71 -7.24 0.48
C PRO A 18 -3.77 -8.05 1.21
N ASP A 19 -5.01 -8.03 0.71
CA ASP A 19 -6.08 -8.93 1.15
C ASP A 19 -6.54 -9.79 -0.04
N TYR A 20 -6.44 -11.11 0.11
CA TYR A 20 -6.86 -12.06 -0.92
C TYR A 20 -8.39 -12.08 -1.12
N SER A 21 -9.14 -11.78 -0.06
CA SER A 21 -10.59 -11.98 0.04
C SER A 21 -11.39 -10.68 0.13
N GLY A 22 -10.72 -9.53 0.11
CA GLY A 22 -11.29 -8.21 0.27
C GLY A 22 -10.37 -7.12 -0.25
N ASP A 23 -10.63 -5.88 0.14
CA ASP A 23 -9.78 -4.76 -0.25
C ASP A 23 -8.45 -4.79 0.50
N SER A 24 -7.37 -4.57 -0.25
CA SER A 24 -6.06 -4.34 0.34
C SER A 24 -6.03 -2.99 1.06
N ARG A 25 -5.27 -2.89 2.15
CA ARG A 25 -5.35 -1.78 3.12
C ARG A 25 -4.00 -1.16 3.40
N VAL A 26 -4.05 0.12 3.78
CA VAL A 26 -2.90 0.90 4.26
C VAL A 26 -3.09 1.18 5.75
N TYR A 27 -2.05 0.92 6.53
CA TYR A 27 -1.99 1.25 7.95
C TYR A 27 -0.83 2.20 8.21
N LEU A 28 -1.11 3.29 8.92
CA LEU A 28 -0.14 4.32 9.30
C LEU A 28 0.48 4.00 10.65
N ASN A 29 1.78 4.18 10.77
CA ASN A 29 2.55 3.94 11.99
C ASN A 29 2.89 5.26 12.69
N ASP A 30 2.54 5.40 13.96
CA ASP A 30 2.82 6.62 14.75
C ASP A 30 4.29 6.77 15.23
N GLY A 31 5.24 6.08 14.58
CA GLY A 31 6.64 5.99 14.99
C GLY A 31 6.92 5.14 16.24
N SER A 32 5.88 4.72 16.98
CA SER A 32 6.00 3.83 18.14
C SER A 32 5.71 2.36 17.81
N GLY A 33 5.35 2.07 16.56
CA GLY A 33 4.91 0.75 16.10
C GLY A 33 3.41 0.54 16.26
N GLN A 34 2.62 1.57 16.59
CA GLN A 34 1.17 1.46 16.64
C GLN A 34 0.58 1.76 15.27
N LEU A 35 -0.05 0.75 14.69
CA LEU A 35 -0.67 0.82 13.38
C LEU A 35 -2.13 1.26 13.47
N THR A 36 -2.49 2.29 12.73
CA THR A 36 -3.88 2.77 12.55
C THR A 36 -4.33 2.55 11.11
N ASP A 37 -5.54 2.02 10.92
CA ASP A 37 -6.11 1.87 9.57
C ASP A 37 -6.40 3.27 8.99
N SER A 38 -5.75 3.63 7.88
CA SER A 38 -5.95 4.90 7.16
C SER A 38 -7.37 5.05 6.60
N GLY A 39 -8.11 3.94 6.48
CA GLY A 39 -9.39 3.90 5.78
C GLY A 39 -9.24 3.80 4.25
N GLN A 40 -8.03 3.87 3.71
CA GLN A 40 -7.78 3.67 2.29
C GLN A 40 -8.07 2.21 1.90
N ARG A 41 -8.79 2.04 0.80
CA ARG A 41 -9.17 0.73 0.26
C ARG A 41 -8.69 0.64 -1.18
N LEU A 42 -7.81 -0.33 -1.41
CA LEU A 42 -7.24 -0.62 -2.71
C LEU A 42 -8.01 -1.81 -3.28
N ALA A 43 -9.02 -1.47 -4.09
CA ALA A 43 -10.03 -2.41 -4.57
C ALA A 43 -9.42 -3.39 -5.57
N GLY A 44 -9.50 -4.67 -5.24
CA GLY A 44 -8.85 -5.73 -5.96
C GLY A 44 -9.43 -7.09 -5.59
N THR A 45 -9.09 -8.12 -6.36
CA THR A 45 -9.44 -9.49 -5.99
C THR A 45 -8.21 -10.35 -6.12
N TYR A 46 -7.96 -11.15 -5.09
CA TYR A 46 -6.91 -12.15 -5.04
C TYR A 46 -5.49 -11.58 -4.99
N GLU A 47 -5.31 -10.35 -4.48
CA GLU A 47 -3.99 -9.79 -4.22
C GLU A 47 -3.28 -10.57 -3.10
N ASN A 48 -2.07 -10.99 -3.38
CA ASN A 48 -1.25 -11.74 -2.43
C ASN A 48 0.16 -11.16 -2.30
N ASP A 49 0.54 -10.23 -3.17
CA ASP A 49 1.83 -9.55 -3.13
C ASP A 49 1.69 -8.04 -3.21
N ALA A 50 2.57 -7.33 -2.50
CA ALA A 50 2.67 -5.88 -2.50
C ALA A 50 4.13 -5.45 -2.71
N LEU A 51 4.30 -4.37 -3.45
CA LEU A 51 5.57 -3.67 -3.62
C LEU A 51 5.32 -2.16 -3.47
N LEU A 52 6.34 -1.44 -2.99
CA LEU A 52 6.33 0.01 -2.91
C LEU A 52 7.53 0.58 -3.67
N GLY A 53 7.34 1.72 -4.31
CA GLY A 53 8.40 2.50 -4.95
C GLY A 53 7.87 3.78 -5.56
N ASP A 54 8.71 4.79 -5.68
CA ASP A 54 8.40 6.02 -6.42
C ASP A 54 8.51 5.74 -7.94
N LEU A 55 7.38 5.54 -8.62
CA LEU A 55 7.34 5.08 -10.02
C LEU A 55 7.37 6.24 -11.03
N ASP A 56 6.97 7.46 -10.65
CA ASP A 56 7.00 8.63 -11.53
C ASP A 56 8.01 9.72 -11.12
N GLY A 57 8.73 9.52 -10.03
CA GLY A 57 9.83 10.39 -9.60
C GLY A 57 9.36 11.65 -8.90
N ASP A 58 8.17 11.64 -8.30
CA ASP A 58 7.61 12.79 -7.58
C ASP A 58 7.99 12.83 -6.10
N GLY A 59 8.61 11.76 -5.59
CA GLY A 59 9.06 11.62 -4.21
C GLY A 59 8.06 10.92 -3.29
N ASP A 60 6.85 10.62 -3.76
CA ASP A 60 5.85 9.85 -3.02
C ASP A 60 5.93 8.36 -3.40
N LEU A 61 5.75 7.47 -2.42
CA LEU A 61 5.75 6.03 -2.72
C LEU A 61 4.45 5.61 -3.41
N ASP A 62 4.56 4.99 -4.58
CA ASP A 62 3.47 4.32 -5.26
C ASP A 62 3.36 2.85 -4.82
N GLY A 63 2.12 2.36 -4.72
CA GLY A 63 1.81 0.98 -4.34
C GLY A 63 1.51 0.09 -5.53
N ILE A 64 2.14 -1.08 -5.59
CA ILE A 64 1.84 -2.11 -6.59
C ILE A 64 1.26 -3.33 -5.89
N LEU A 65 0.07 -3.76 -6.30
CA LEU A 65 -0.52 -5.03 -5.87
C LEU A 65 -0.50 -6.05 -7.01
N VAL A 66 -0.15 -7.28 -6.67
CA VAL A 66 -0.11 -8.41 -7.61
C VAL A 66 -0.95 -9.55 -7.06
N GLY A 67 -1.91 -9.99 -7.89
CA GLY A 67 -2.76 -11.15 -7.59
C GLY A 67 -2.34 -12.44 -8.30
N TYR A 68 -2.78 -13.58 -7.76
CA TYR A 68 -2.51 -14.92 -8.31
C TYR A 68 -3.79 -15.54 -8.91
N TYR A 69 -3.62 -16.33 -9.98
CA TYR A 69 -4.67 -16.97 -10.80
C TYR A 69 -5.57 -16.04 -11.63
N GLY A 70 -5.28 -15.94 -12.94
CA GLY A 70 -6.24 -15.49 -13.96
C GLY A 70 -6.70 -14.03 -13.90
N ALA A 71 -6.49 -13.34 -12.79
CA ALA A 71 -6.83 -11.94 -12.59
C ALA A 71 -5.91 -11.02 -13.40
N GLY A 72 -4.62 -11.38 -13.55
CA GLY A 72 -3.67 -10.61 -14.37
C GLY A 72 -3.54 -9.13 -13.96
N THR A 73 -4.04 -8.78 -12.77
CA THR A 73 -4.14 -7.41 -12.28
C THR A 73 -2.86 -7.09 -11.53
N THR A 74 -1.95 -6.41 -12.22
CA THR A 74 -1.05 -5.47 -11.56
C THR A 74 -1.82 -4.17 -11.39
N GLN A 75 -2.12 -3.80 -10.15
CA GLN A 75 -2.71 -2.51 -9.87
C GLN A 75 -1.62 -1.58 -9.34
N VAL A 76 -1.58 -0.35 -9.86
CA VAL A 76 -0.68 0.70 -9.39
C VAL A 76 -1.54 1.77 -8.75
N PHE A 77 -1.20 2.12 -7.51
CA PHE A 77 -1.82 3.18 -6.74
C PHE A 77 -0.84 4.31 -6.60
N LYS A 78 -1.27 5.48 -7.04
CA LYS A 78 -0.49 6.71 -6.96
C LYS A 78 -0.33 7.11 -5.50
N GLY A 79 0.92 7.24 -5.07
CA GLY A 79 1.26 7.94 -3.83
C GLY A 79 0.79 9.39 -3.92
N SER A 80 0.53 10.00 -2.77
CA SER A 80 0.41 11.44 -2.68
C SER A 80 0.89 11.87 -1.31
N ALA A 81 1.58 13.00 -1.20
CA ALA A 81 1.99 13.67 0.04
C ALA A 81 0.83 14.03 1.00
N SER A 82 -0.39 13.57 0.72
CA SER A 82 -1.61 13.78 1.48
C SER A 82 -2.40 12.48 1.55
N VAL A 83 -1.80 11.41 2.09
CA VAL A 83 -2.59 10.36 2.74
C VAL A 83 -3.08 10.96 4.07
N PRO A 84 -4.38 11.24 4.24
CA PRO A 84 -4.91 11.60 5.56
C PRO A 84 -5.00 10.38 6.49
#